data_AF-A0A6J4SFW7-F1
#
_entry.id   AF-A0A6J4SFW7-F1
#
_cell.length_a   1.000
_cell.length_b   1.000
_cell.length_c   1.000
_cell.angle_alpha   90.00
_cell.angle_beta   90.00
_cell.angle_gamma   90.00
#
_symmetry.space_group_name_H-M   'P 1'
#
loop_
_entity.id
_entity.type
_entity.pdbx_description
1 polymer ?
#
loop_
_entity_poly.entity_id
_entity_poly.type
_entity_poly.pdbx_seq_one_letter_code
_entity_poly.pdbx_strand_id
1 'polypeptide(L)' 'MAGIASKLAQLARSPQGRKLMSEAQRLAKDPKTRAKIDDARTKLMQRRGGGGGRPPAV' A
#
# COMPACT_ATOMS: atom_id res chain seq x y z
N MET A 1 -29.03 5.40 -9.67
CA MET A 1 -28.39 4.08 -9.49
C MET A 1 -27.98 3.87 -8.03
N ALA A 2 -28.89 3.38 -7.18
CA ALA A 2 -28.64 3.21 -5.73
C ALA A 2 -27.92 1.89 -5.36
N GLY A 3 -27.81 0.93 -6.30
CA GLY A 3 -27.38 -0.45 -6.00
C GLY A 3 -25.89 -0.62 -5.64
N ILE A 4 -24.98 0.10 -6.29
CA ILE A 4 -23.53 -0.05 -6.05
C ILE A 4 -23.09 0.60 -4.73
N ALA A 5 -23.66 1.75 -4.36
CA ALA A 5 -23.39 2.40 -3.09
C ALA A 5 -23.91 1.54 -1.92
N SER A 6 -25.10 0.93 -2.06
CA SER A 6 -25.64 0.02 -1.06
C SER A 6 -24.81 -1.27 -0.93
N LYS A 7 -24.30 -1.82 -2.04
CA LYS A 7 -23.36 -2.95 -2.03
C LYS A 7 -22.03 -2.62 -1.39
N LEU A 8 -21.48 -1.41 -1.60
CA LEU A 8 -20.25 -0.96 -0.93
C LEU A 8 -20.49 -0.73 0.57
N ALA A 9 -21.63 -0.16 0.96
CA ALA A 9 -22.01 -0.01 2.37
C ALA A 9 -22.21 -1.37 3.06
N GLN A 10 -22.85 -2.33 2.38
CA GLN A 10 -22.97 -3.71 2.87
C GLN A 10 -21.62 -4.42 2.91
N LEU A 11 -20.74 -4.21 1.93
CA LEU A 11 -19.40 -4.80 1.89
C LEU A 11 -18.51 -4.23 3.01
N ALA A 12 -18.59 -2.92 3.26
CA ALA A 12 -17.93 -2.26 4.38
C ALA A 12 -18.46 -2.76 5.74
N ARG A 13 -19.76 -3.07 5.81
CA ARG A 13 -20.40 -3.65 7.00
C ARG A 13 -20.34 -5.19 7.04
N SER A 14 -19.75 -5.83 6.03
CA SER A 14 -19.66 -7.27 5.92
C SER A 14 -18.43 -7.82 6.67
N PRO A 15 -18.51 -9.05 7.20
CA PRO A 15 -17.35 -9.74 7.76
C PRO A 15 -16.24 -9.98 6.72
N GLN A 16 -16.57 -10.00 5.42
CA GLN A 16 -15.59 -10.14 4.34
C GLN A 16 -14.70 -8.88 4.21
N GLY A 17 -15.27 -7.68 4.31
CA GLY A 17 -14.50 -6.43 4.31
C GLY A 17 -13.56 -6.31 5.50
N ARG A 18 -14.00 -6.76 6.69
CA ARG A 18 -13.14 -6.83 7.88
C ARG A 18 -12.00 -7.84 7.74
N LYS A 19 -12.23 -9.00 7.09
CA LYS A 19 -11.19 -9.98 6.80
C LYS A 19 -10.14 -9.39 5.86
N LEU A 20 -10.57 -8.75 4.76
CA LEU A 20 -9.68 -8.06 3.83
C LEU A 20 -8.87 -6.96 4.50
N MET A 21 -9.49 -6.14 5.35
CA MET A 21 -8.76 -5.12 6.12
C MET A 21 -7.78 -5.74 7.13
N SER A 22 -8.15 -6.83 7.81
CA SER A 22 -7.28 -7.51 8.77
C SER A 22 -6.09 -8.17 8.07
N GLU A 23 -6.32 -8.75 6.90
CA GLU A 23 -5.30 -9.36 6.05
C GLU A 23 -4.38 -8.28 5.46
N ALA A 24 -4.93 -7.17 4.98
CA ALA A 24 -4.16 -6.00 4.57
C ALA A 24 -3.33 -5.42 5.73
N GLN A 25 -3.90 -5.33 6.94
CA GLN A 25 -3.18 -4.88 8.13
C GLN A 25 -2.06 -5.86 8.53
N ARG A 26 -2.27 -7.16 8.39
CA ARG A 26 -1.24 -8.19 8.62
C ARG A 26 -0.12 -8.08 7.59
N LEU A 27 -0.47 -7.99 6.31
CA LEU A 27 0.48 -7.79 5.22
C LEU A 27 1.26 -6.48 5.37
N ALA A 28 0.62 -5.41 5.87
CA ALA A 28 1.28 -4.13 6.15
C ALA A 28 2.10 -4.12 7.45
N LYS A 29 1.78 -4.99 8.42
CA LYS A 29 2.57 -5.22 9.64
C LYS A 29 3.72 -6.19 9.43
N ASP A 30 3.73 -6.92 8.31
CA ASP A 30 4.79 -7.87 8.01
C ASP A 30 6.09 -7.11 7.65
N PRO A 31 7.18 -7.27 8.43
CA PRO A 31 8.42 -6.54 8.22
C PRO A 31 9.05 -6.83 6.84
N LYS A 32 8.82 -8.03 6.29
CA LYS A 32 9.32 -8.40 4.95
C LYS A 32 8.61 -7.62 3.84
N THR A 33 7.32 -7.37 3.99
CA THR A 33 6.53 -6.56 3.04
C THR A 33 6.92 -5.09 3.14
N ARG A 34 7.12 -4.57 4.36
CA ARG A 34 7.63 -3.21 4.57
C ARG A 34 9.00 -3.02 3.93
N ALA A 35 9.94 -3.94 4.11
CA ALA A 35 11.27 -3.85 3.51
C ALA A 35 11.20 -3.80 1.98
N LYS A 36 10.36 -4.65 1.36
CA LYS A 36 10.15 -4.65 -0.09
C LYS A 36 9.50 -3.35 -0.59
N ILE A 37 8.51 -2.83 0.14
CA ILE A 37 7.85 -1.56 -0.20
C ILE A 37 8.83 -0.40 -0.04
N ASP A 38 9.65 -0.40 1.00
CA ASP A 38 10.63 0.66 1.26
C ASP A 38 11.74 0.67 0.21
N ASP A 39 12.24 -0.51 -0.19
CA ASP A 39 13.19 -0.65 -1.31
C ASP A 39 12.55 -0.20 -2.64
N ALA A 40 11.34 -0.67 -2.95
CA ALA A 40 10.62 -0.24 -4.14
C ALA A 40 10.32 1.26 -4.15
N ARG A 41 9.95 1.84 -2.99
CA ARG A 41 9.73 3.27 -2.80
C ARG A 41 11.02 4.04 -2.96
N THR A 42 12.13 3.55 -2.42
CA THR A 42 13.47 4.15 -2.55
C THR A 42 13.93 4.15 -4.01
N LYS A 43 13.77 3.02 -4.72
CA LYS A 43 14.04 2.91 -6.15
C LYS A 43 13.13 3.79 -7.00
N LEU A 44 11.85 3.88 -6.65
CA LEU A 44 10.88 4.76 -7.34
C LEU A 44 11.17 6.23 -7.08
N MET A 45 11.56 6.59 -5.85
CA MET A 45 11.99 7.94 -5.48
C MET A 45 13.33 8.30 -6.13
N GLN A 46 14.27 7.36 -6.25
CA GLN A 46 15.49 7.54 -7.06
C GLN A 46 15.15 7.77 -8.53
N ARG A 47 14.19 7.01 -9.07
CA ARG A 47 13.79 7.12 -10.48
C ARG A 47 12.94 8.35 -10.78
N ARG A 48 12.16 8.83 -9.79
CA ARG A 48 11.31 10.03 -9.89
C ARG A 48 12.05 11.31 -9.49
N GLY A 49 13.08 11.20 -8.64
CA GLY A 49 13.97 12.28 -8.21
C GLY A 49 15.31 12.32 -8.95
N GLY A 50 15.53 11.44 -9.93
CA GLY A 50 16.74 11.36 -10.76
C GLY A 50 16.93 12.50 -11.76
N GLY A 51 16.46 13.70 -11.41
CA GLY A 51 16.66 14.96 -12.15
C GLY A 51 17.53 15.97 -11.41
N GLY A 52 18.16 15.62 -10.29
CA GLY A 52 19.14 16.52 -9.68
C GLY A 52 19.53 16.15 -8.26
N GLY A 53 20.79 15.75 -8.06
CA GLY A 53 21.44 15.88 -6.75
C GLY A 53 22.10 14.61 -6.22
N ARG A 54 23.35 14.42 -6.64
CA ARG A 54 24.48 13.83 -5.88
C ARG A 54 24.46 12.31 -5.63
N PRO A 55 25.46 11.56 -6.13
CA PRO A 55 25.82 10.28 -5.51
C PRO A 55 26.45 10.55 -4.13
N PRO A 56 26.26 9.68 -3.12
CA PRO A 56 27.16 9.67 -1.98
C PRO A 56 28.52 9.15 -2.46
N ALA A 57 29.53 10.01 -2.39
CA ALA A 57 30.91 9.59 -2.55
C ALA A 57 31.27 8.66 -1.39
N VAL A 58 31.78 7.47 -1.73
CA VAL A 58 32.55 6.58 -0.85
C VAL A 58 33.87 6.26 -1.53
#